data_AF-A0A415U2J8-F1
#
_entry.id   AF-A0A415U2J8-F1
#
_cell.length_a   1.000
_cell.length_b   1.000
_cell.length_c   1.000
_cell.angle_alpha   90.00
_cell.angle_beta   90.00
_cell.angle_gamma   90.00
#
_symmetry.space_group_name_H-M   'P 1'
#
loop_
_entity.id
_entity.type
_entity.pdbx_description
1 polymer ?
#
loop_
_entity_poly.entity_id
_entity_poly.type
_entity_poly.pdbx_seq_one_letter_code
_entity_poly.pdbx_strand_id
1 'polypeptide(L)' 'MMMPEDDEILKNGTVDFVSISYYSSNCVSATQKGKITAANGGENIKNPYLETSAWGWQIDALLVQKSH' A
#
# COMPACT_ATOMS: atom_id res chain seq x y z
N MET A 1 3.50 17.32 18.41
CA MET A 1 2.25 17.58 19.16
C MET A 1 1.33 18.29 18.20
N MET A 2 0.05 17.91 18.11
CA MET A 2 -0.92 18.54 17.21
C MET A 2 -1.31 19.91 17.77
N MET A 3 -1.37 20.93 16.92
CA MET A 3 -1.79 22.28 17.31
C MET A 3 -3.32 22.37 17.29
N PRO A 4 -3.94 23.22 18.15
CA PRO A 4 -5.40 23.36 18.23
C PRO A 4 -6.10 23.64 16.88
N GLU A 5 -5.42 24.31 15.96
CA GLU A 5 -5.92 24.70 14.63
C GLU A 5 -5.76 23.63 13.53
N ASP A 6 -4.98 22.57 13.76
CA ASP A 6 -4.65 21.57 12.73
C ASP A 6 -5.92 20.91 12.15
N ASP A 7 -6.91 20.64 12.99
CA ASP A 7 -8.19 20.03 12.60
C ASP A 7 -9.00 20.91 11.65
N GLU A 8 -9.01 22.22 11.85
CA GLU A 8 -9.73 23.15 10.96
C GLU A 8 -9.01 23.32 9.63
N ILE A 9 -7.67 23.39 9.66
CA ILE A 9 -6.84 23.50 8.45
C ILE A 9 -7.04 22.27 7.55
N LEU A 10 -7.01 21.05 8.12
CA LEU A 10 -7.20 19.81 7.36
C LEU A 10 -8.61 19.68 6.78
N LYS A 11 -9.65 20.10 7.52
CA LYS A 11 -11.03 20.08 7.03
C LYS A 11 -11.25 21.02 5.85
N ASN A 12 -10.60 22.18 5.87
CA ASN A 12 -10.78 23.21 4.84
C ASN A 12 -9.84 23.00 3.63
N GLY A 13 -8.71 22.32 3.79
CA GLY A 13 -7.73 22.04 2.74
C GLY A 13 -8.05 20.80 1.90
N THR A 14 -9.27 20.68 1.38
CA THR A 14 -9.67 19.54 0.54
C THR A 14 -9.10 19.63 -0.87
N VAL A 15 -8.95 18.47 -1.52
CA VAL A 15 -8.45 18.36 -2.91
C VAL A 15 -9.59 17.97 -3.85
N ASP A 16 -9.54 18.45 -5.09
CA ASP A 16 -10.53 18.12 -6.12
C ASP A 16 -10.38 16.69 -6.66
N PHE A 17 -9.18 16.12 -6.56
CA PHE A 17 -8.88 14.76 -6.98
C PHE A 17 -7.84 14.10 -6.08
N VAL A 18 -7.92 12.78 -5.96
CA VAL A 18 -6.94 11.97 -5.23
C VAL A 18 -6.12 11.18 -6.25
N SER A 19 -4.86 11.57 -6.45
CA SER A 19 -3.92 10.82 -7.28
C SER A 19 -3.24 9.73 -6.46
N ILE A 20 -3.25 8.49 -6.96
CA ILE A 20 -2.61 7.35 -6.30
C ILE A 20 -1.51 6.81 -7.21
N SER A 21 -0.28 6.79 -6.70
CA SER A 21 0.83 6.07 -7.32
C SER A 21 0.80 4.61 -6.84
N TYR A 22 0.21 3.72 -7.64
CA TYR A 22 0.11 2.30 -7.31
C TYR A 22 1.22 1.48 -7.99
N TYR A 23 2.03 0.78 -7.20
CA TYR A 23 3.12 -0.08 -7.69
C TYR A 23 2.89 -1.57 -7.40
N SER A 24 2.30 -1.89 -6.24
CA SER A 24 2.12 -3.28 -5.79
C SER A 24 1.08 -3.36 -4.66
N SER A 25 0.55 -4.56 -4.42
CA SER A 25 -0.25 -4.89 -3.23
C SER A 25 0.61 -5.53 -2.15
N ASN A 26 0.14 -5.41 -0.90
CA ASN A 26 0.72 -6.05 0.27
C ASN A 26 -0.19 -7.21 0.71
N CYS A 27 0.41 -8.38 0.98
CA CYS A 27 -0.30 -9.53 1.52
C CYS A 27 0.07 -9.72 3.00
N VAL A 28 -0.95 -9.78 3.86
CA VAL A 28 -0.79 -9.86 5.32
C VAL A 28 -1.57 -11.06 5.87
N SER A 29 -1.05 -11.71 6.93
CA SER A 29 -1.74 -12.79 7.64
C SER A 29 -1.56 -12.64 9.14
N ALA A 30 -2.66 -12.79 9.88
CA ALA A 30 -2.66 -12.81 11.34
C ALA A 30 -1.86 -13.98 11.94
N THR A 31 -1.66 -15.07 11.18
CA THR A 31 -0.95 -16.27 11.65
C THR A 31 0.50 -16.35 11.21
N GLN A 32 0.98 -15.36 10.43
CA GLN A 32 2.32 -15.30 9.84
C GLN A 32 2.77 -16.58 9.09
N LYS A 33 1.84 -17.47 8.72
CA LYS A 33 2.15 -18.67 7.95
C LYS A 33 2.50 -18.28 6.51
N GLY A 34 3.79 -18.22 6.19
CA GLY A 34 4.29 -17.93 4.86
C GLY A 34 5.71 -17.37 4.89
N LYS A 35 6.30 -17.13 3.71
CA LYS A 35 7.63 -16.52 3.61
C LYS A 35 7.50 -15.00 3.82
N ILE A 36 8.12 -14.49 4.87
CA ILE A 36 8.19 -13.04 5.14
C ILE A 36 9.08 -12.38 4.07
N THR A 37 8.61 -11.26 3.55
CA THR A 37 9.31 -10.39 2.60
C THR A 37 9.32 -8.99 3.17
N ALA A 38 10.43 -8.28 2.94
CA ALA A 38 10.50 -6.87 3.25
C ALA A 38 9.70 -6.09 2.20
N ALA A 39 8.74 -5.29 2.66
CA ALA A 39 8.08 -4.28 1.84
C ALA A 39 8.12 -2.94 2.55
N ASN A 40 7.90 -1.86 1.78
CA ASN A 40 7.87 -0.50 2.31
C ASN A 40 6.72 -0.38 3.32
N GLY A 41 7.05 -0.41 4.61
CA GLY A 41 6.09 -0.26 5.71
C GLY A 41 5.96 -1.44 6.67
N GLY A 42 6.68 -2.56 6.47
CA GLY A 42 6.73 -3.65 7.46
C GLY A 42 6.89 -5.05 6.88
N GLU A 43 6.75 -6.06 7.76
CA GLU A 43 6.73 -7.48 7.39
C GLU A 43 5.49 -7.79 6.54
N ASN A 44 5.71 -8.24 5.31
CA ASN A 44 4.67 -8.72 4.43
C ASN A 44 4.89 -10.20 4.13
N ILE A 45 3.83 -10.91 3.77
CA ILE A 45 3.92 -12.32 3.40
C ILE A 45 3.92 -12.41 1.89
N LYS A 46 4.81 -13.24 1.34
CA LYS A 46 4.85 -13.47 -0.10
C LYS A 46 3.54 -14.10 -0.55
N ASN A 47 2.76 -13.39 -1.36
CA ASN A 47 1.64 -13.99 -2.08
C ASN A 47 2.17 -15.05 -3.09
N PRO A 48 1.84 -16.35 -2.95
CA PRO A 48 2.34 -17.40 -3.84
C PRO A 48 1.72 -17.36 -5.24
N TYR A 49 0.65 -16.59 -5.45
CA TYR A 49 -0.07 -16.48 -6.72
C TYR A 49 0.42 -15.31 -7.58
N LEU A 50 1.36 -14.48 -7.09
CA LEU A 50 1.88 -13.32 -7.80
C LEU A 50 3.35 -13.49 -8.14
N GLU A 51 3.71 -13.08 -9.36
CA GLU A 51 5.11 -12.95 -9.77
C GLU A 51 5.78 -11.78 -9.03
N THR A 52 7.11 -11.78 -8.98
CA THR A 52 7.90 -10.74 -8.33
C THR A 52 8.93 -10.16 -9.28
N SER A 53 9.09 -8.84 -9.26
CA SER A 53 10.15 -8.15 -10.01
C SER A 53 11.56 -8.52 -9.52
N ALA A 54 12.58 -8.11 -10.27
CA ALA A 54 13.99 -8.29 -9.90
C ALA A 54 14.35 -7.63 -8.56
N TRP A 55 13.59 -6.62 -8.13
CA TRP A 55 13.75 -5.94 -6.84
C TRP A 55 12.85 -6.51 -5.73
N GLY A 56 12.20 -7.65 -5.97
CA GLY A 56 11.40 -8.37 -4.97
C GLY A 56 9.97 -7.87 -4.80
N TRP A 57 9.55 -6.84 -5.54
CA TRP A 57 8.19 -6.31 -5.44
C TRP A 57 7.18 -7.22 -6.15
N GLN A 58 6.06 -7.49 -5.50
CA GLN A 58 5.00 -8.33 -6.05
C GLN A 58 4.27 -7.58 -7.19
N ILE A 59 4.17 -8.22 -8.35
CA ILE A 59 3.54 -7.66 -9.54
C ILE A 59 2.06 -8.02 -9.51
N ASP A 60 1.22 -7.04 -9.17
CA ASP A 60 -0.24 -7.20 -9.13
C ASP A 60 -0.91 -6.45 -10.29
N ALA A 61 -0.86 -7.06 -11.47
CA ALA A 61 -1.41 -6.47 -12.69
C ALA A 61 -2.95 -6.31 -12.66
N LEU A 62 -3.65 -7.12 -11.86
CA LEU A 62 -5.12 -7.09 -11.78
C LEU A 62 -5.62 -5.87 -10.99
N LEU A 63 -4.89 -5.45 -9.96
CA LEU A 63 -5.27 -4.27 -9.17
C LEU A 63 -5.02 -2.95 -9.94
N VAL A 64 -3.97 -2.89 -10.77
CA VAL A 64 -3.74 -1.76 -11.69
C VAL A 64 -4.93 -1.55 -12.64
N GLN A 65 -5.59 -2.62 -13.07
CA GLN A 65 -6.74 -2.52 -13.97
C GLN A 65 -8.06 -2.10 -13.29
N LYS A 66 -8.16 -2.22 -11.96
CA LYS A 66 -9.36 -1.81 -11.20
C LYS A 66 -9.32 -0.36 -10.69
N SER A 67 -8.20 0.34 -10.86
CA SER A 67 -8.05 1.73 -10.41
C SER A 67 -8.40 2.78 -11.48
N HIS A 68 -8.92 2.34 -12.62
CA HIS A 68 -9.46 3.17 -13.70
C HIS A 68 -10.97 2.93 -13.79
#